data_AF-A0A3C1W3K5-F1
#
_entry.id   AF-A0A3C1W3K5-F1
#
_cell.length_a   1.000
_cell.length_b   1.000
_cell.length_c   1.000
_cell.angle_alpha   90.00
_cell.angle_beta   90.00
_cell.angle_gamma   90.00
#
_symmetry.space_group_name_H-M   'P 1'
#
loop_
_entity.id
_entity.type
_entity.pdbx_description
1 polymer ?
#
loop_
_entity_poly.entity_id
_entity_poly.type
_entity_poly.pdbx_seq_one_letter_code
_entity_poly.pdbx_strand_id
1 'polypeptide(L)'
;MSFDLPVNSTAVDGYGSADIVYRVEGSDDLEEWVTLLSKSDGTSFSEAGSVSVDPPFNGRVRVQFSDEQRNQSPRFLRLKVEYSP
;
A
#
# COMPACT_ATOMS: atom_id res chain seq x y z
N MET A 1 0.32 -6.27 7.20
CA MET A 1 1.68 -5.70 7.02
C MET A 1 1.65 -4.20 7.27
N SER A 2 2.78 -3.55 7.52
CA SER A 2 2.84 -2.08 7.62
C SER A 2 4.09 -1.53 6.95
N PHE A 3 4.00 -0.27 6.48
CA PHE A 3 5.10 0.45 5.85
C PHE A 3 4.93 1.96 6.04
N ASP A 4 6.05 2.69 6.03
CA ASP A 4 6.08 4.13 6.28
C ASP A 4 6.29 4.91 4.96
N LEU A 5 5.33 5.76 4.61
CA LEU A 5 5.38 6.61 3.42
C LEU A 5 5.73 8.06 3.78
N PRO A 6 6.39 8.83 2.89
CA PRO A 6 6.63 10.25 3.15
C PRO A 6 5.30 11.03 3.21
N VAL A 7 5.23 12.01 4.10
CA VAL A 7 4.17 13.02 4.08
C VAL A 7 4.30 13.84 2.79
N ASN A 8 3.17 14.11 2.15
CA ASN A 8 3.11 14.92 0.95
C ASN A 8 1.77 15.65 0.88
N SER A 9 1.80 16.96 1.11
CA SER A 9 0.59 17.79 1.14
C SER A 9 -0.11 17.95 -0.21
N THR A 10 0.55 17.59 -1.33
CA THR A 10 -0.06 17.63 -2.66
C THR A 10 -0.63 16.29 -3.09
N ALA A 11 -0.26 15.20 -2.41
CA ALA A 11 -0.81 13.87 -2.68
C ALA A 11 -2.20 13.73 -2.06
N VAL A 12 -3.04 12.92 -2.71
CA VAL A 12 -4.27 12.40 -2.15
C VAL A 12 -3.96 11.68 -0.82
N ASP A 13 -4.80 11.93 0.18
CA ASP A 13 -4.63 11.51 1.58
C ASP A 13 -3.44 12.14 2.35
N GLY A 14 -2.65 13.01 1.72
CA GLY A 14 -1.56 13.74 2.37
C GLY A 14 -0.25 12.95 2.52
N TYR A 15 -0.08 11.83 1.80
CA TYR A 15 1.14 11.01 1.83
C TYR A 15 1.40 10.27 0.51
N GLY A 16 2.65 9.85 0.31
CA GLY A 16 3.13 9.25 -0.93
C GLY A 16 3.98 10.22 -1.76
N SER A 17 4.35 9.83 -2.97
CA SER A 17 5.21 10.62 -3.86
C SER A 17 4.60 10.71 -5.27
N ALA A 18 4.75 11.88 -5.90
CA ALA A 18 4.18 12.21 -7.23
C ALA A 18 4.45 11.11 -8.27
N ASP A 19 5.71 10.70 -8.36
CA ASP A 19 6.16 9.79 -9.42
C ASP A 19 6.24 8.33 -8.94
N ILE A 20 5.56 7.97 -7.85
CA ILE A 20 5.66 6.63 -7.26
C ILE A 20 4.28 5.98 -7.18
N VAL A 21 4.21 4.78 -7.75
CA VAL A 21 3.07 3.87 -7.58
C VAL A 21 3.43 2.82 -6.53
N TYR A 22 2.61 2.74 -5.50
CA TYR A 22 2.69 1.76 -4.42
C TYR A 22 1.66 0.67 -4.66
N ARG A 23 2.08 -0.59 -4.74
CA ARG A 23 1.19 -1.75 -4.87
C ARG A 23 1.41 -2.71 -3.74
N VAL A 24 0.34 -3.06 -3.03
CA VAL A 24 0.35 -4.19 -2.10
C VAL A 24 -0.05 -5.41 -2.91
N GLU A 25 0.80 -6.42 -2.92
CA GLU A 25 0.60 -7.65 -3.68
C GLU A 25 0.56 -8.85 -2.74
N GLY A 26 -0.31 -9.80 -3.05
CA GLY A 26 -0.43 -11.08 -2.37
C GLY A 26 -0.05 -12.25 -3.29
N SER A 27 0.52 -13.30 -2.71
CA SER A 27 0.85 -14.54 -3.42
C SER A 27 0.67 -15.75 -2.52
N ASP A 28 0.10 -16.82 -3.07
CA ASP A 28 -0.08 -18.09 -2.37
C ASP A 28 1.11 -19.06 -2.56
N ASP A 29 1.97 -18.81 -3.55
CA ASP A 29 3.05 -19.71 -3.99
C ASP A 29 4.43 -19.05 -4.16
N LEU A 30 4.53 -17.73 -3.92
CA LEU A 30 5.71 -16.88 -4.17
C LEU A 30 6.08 -16.66 -5.64
N GLU A 31 5.34 -17.25 -6.58
CA GLU A 31 5.59 -17.14 -8.03
C GLU A 31 4.57 -16.19 -8.67
N GLU A 32 3.28 -16.44 -8.47
CA GLU A 32 2.19 -15.60 -8.97
C GLU A 32 1.79 -14.54 -7.94
N TRP A 33 1.85 -13.27 -8.35
CA TRP A 33 1.56 -12.13 -7.48
C TRP A 33 0.37 -11.35 -8.03
N VAL A 34 -0.65 -11.16 -7.17
CA VAL A 34 -1.87 -10.41 -7.49
C VAL A 34 -1.86 -9.09 -6.74
N THR A 35 -2.15 -7.99 -7.44
CA THR A 35 -2.33 -6.68 -6.78
C THR A 35 -3.62 -6.71 -5.96
N LEU A 36 -3.49 -6.37 -4.68
CA LEU A 36 -4.59 -6.26 -3.72
C LEU A 36 -5.03 -4.82 -3.52
N LEU A 37 -4.05 -3.91 -3.48
CA LEU A 37 -4.27 -2.47 -3.39
C LEU A 37 -3.24 -1.73 -4.24
N SER A 38 -3.64 -0.59 -4.77
CA SER A 38 -2.74 0.34 -5.47
C SER A 38 -2.97 1.76 -4.98
N LYS A 39 -1.90 2.55 -4.89
CA LYS A 39 -1.91 3.99 -4.61
C LYS A 39 -0.89 4.70 -5.48
N SER A 40 -1.24 5.89 -5.95
CA SER A 40 -0.33 6.89 -6.48
C SER A 40 -0.48 8.21 -5.70
N ASP A 41 0.13 9.27 -6.19
CA ASP A 41 -0.10 10.63 -5.69
C ASP A 41 -1.53 11.14 -5.92
N GLY A 42 -2.13 10.81 -7.06
CA GLY A 42 -3.48 11.23 -7.44
C GLY A 42 -4.59 10.29 -6.98
N THR A 43 -4.25 9.19 -6.31
CA THR A 43 -5.22 8.17 -5.88
C THR A 43 -5.01 7.76 -4.43
N SER A 44 -6.07 7.37 -3.73
CA SER A 44 -5.97 6.71 -2.43
C SER A 44 -5.68 5.22 -2.62
N PHE A 45 -5.24 4.53 -1.57
CA PHE A 45 -5.30 3.07 -1.60
C PHE A 45 -6.76 2.63 -1.76
N SER A 46 -7.05 1.89 -2.82
CA SER A 46 -8.37 1.32 -3.11
C SER A 46 -8.23 -0.16 -3.46
N GLU A 47 -9.35 -0.90 -3.40
CA GLU A 47 -9.54 -2.34 -3.73
C GLU A 47 -9.61 -3.30 -2.52
N ALA A 48 -9.10 -4.52 -2.67
CA ALA A 48 -9.38 -5.67 -1.83
C ALA A 48 -8.49 -5.68 -0.58
N GLY A 49 -9.01 -5.09 0.50
CA GLY A 49 -8.49 -5.24 1.86
C GLY A 49 -8.75 -4.01 2.71
N SER A 50 -8.35 -4.05 3.98
CA SER A 50 -8.47 -2.91 4.88
C SER A 50 -7.16 -2.15 5.02
N VAL A 51 -7.28 -0.83 4.94
CA VAL A 51 -6.17 0.10 5.13
C VAL A 51 -6.47 0.95 6.36
N SER A 52 -5.53 0.96 7.29
CA SER A 52 -5.51 1.90 8.41
C SER A 52 -4.28 2.80 8.28
N VAL A 53 -4.45 4.07 8.65
CA VAL A 53 -3.41 5.09 8.51
C VAL A 53 -3.23 5.76 9.86
N ASP A 54 -2.01 5.74 10.37
CA ASP A 54 -1.68 6.45 11.60
C ASP A 54 -1.46 7.96 11.32
N PRO A 55 -1.66 8.84 12.32
CA PRO A 55 -1.32 10.24 12.18
C PRO A 55 0.15 10.45 11.76
N PRO A 56 0.46 11.47 10.95
CA PRO A 56 1.83 11.77 10.56
C PRO A 56 2.77 11.95 11.75
N PHE A 57 3.94 11.32 11.69
CA PHE A 57 5.00 11.45 12.69
C PHE A 57 6.37 11.54 12.01
N ASN A 58 7.15 12.57 12.35
CA ASN A 58 8.50 12.80 11.83
C ASN A 58 8.59 12.77 10.28
N GLY A 59 7.64 13.43 9.60
CA GLY A 59 7.59 13.51 8.13
C GLY A 59 7.19 12.20 7.44
N ARG A 60 6.71 11.20 8.19
CA ARG A 60 6.24 9.92 7.68
C ARG A 60 4.80 9.66 8.10
N VAL A 61 4.09 8.89 7.30
CA VAL A 61 2.77 8.34 7.59
C VAL A 61 2.88 6.83 7.57
N ARG A 62 2.50 6.18 8.66
CA ARG A 62 2.46 4.73 8.72
C ARG A 62 1.15 4.23 8.13
N VAL A 63 1.26 3.38 7.12
CA VAL A 63 0.14 2.70 6.50
C VAL A 63 0.16 1.24 6.91
N GLN A 64 -0.99 0.75 7.33
CA GLN A 64 -1.19 -0.61 7.80
C GLN A 64 -2.22 -1.27 6.91
N PHE A 65 -1.87 -2.44 6.38
CA PHE A 65 -2.73 -3.23 5.53
C PHE A 65 -3.06 -4.56 6.21
N SER A 66 -4.33 -4.91 6.23
CA SER A 66 -4.77 -6.27 6.51
C SER A 66 -5.39 -6.87 5.25
N ASP A 67 -4.90 -8.04 4.89
CA ASP A 67 -5.59 -8.90 3.92
C ASP A 67 -6.88 -9.41 4.57
N GLU A 68 -8.00 -9.23 3.88
CA GLU A 68 -9.33 -9.63 4.37
C GLU A 68 -9.84 -10.92 3.72
N GLN A 69 -9.02 -11.64 2.95
CA GLN A 69 -9.44 -12.90 2.34
C GLN A 69 -9.52 -14.03 3.40
N ARG A 70 -10.60 -13.97 4.19
CA ARG A 70 -10.97 -14.97 5.19
C ARG A 70 -11.28 -16.28 4.44
N ASN A 71 -10.55 -17.34 4.78
CA ASN A 71 -10.72 -18.75 4.36
C ASN A 71 -9.66 -19.34 3.40
N GLN A 72 -8.50 -18.71 3.21
CA GLN A 72 -7.34 -19.36 2.58
C GLN A 72 -6.11 -19.38 3.51
N SER A 73 -5.18 -20.30 3.23
CA SER A 73 -3.87 -20.42 3.87
C SER A 73 -3.17 -19.06 4.02
N PRO A 74 -2.27 -18.87 5.01
CA PRO A 74 -1.50 -17.63 5.09
C PRO A 74 -0.76 -17.38 3.78
N ARG A 75 -1.08 -16.28 3.11
CA ARG A 75 -0.45 -15.86 1.86
C ARG A 75 0.68 -14.87 2.13
N PHE A 76 1.67 -14.86 1.26
CA PHE A 76 2.77 -13.92 1.33
C PHE A 76 2.31 -12.54 0.86
N LEU A 77 2.72 -11.50 1.59
CA LEU A 77 2.42 -10.12 1.26
C LEU A 77 3.70 -9.36 0.98
N ARG A 78 3.70 -8.54 -0.08
CA ARG A 78 4.80 -7.62 -0.37
C ARG A 78 4.29 -6.24 -0.76
N LEU A 79 5.13 -5.24 -0.53
CA LEU A 79 4.97 -3.91 -1.12
C LEU A 79 5.88 -3.83 -2.34
N LYS A 80 5.28 -3.57 -3.50
CA LYS A 80 5.98 -3.21 -4.73
C LYS A 80 5.93 -1.69 -4.91
N VAL A 81 7.08 -1.11 -5.22
CA VAL A 81 7.23 0.34 -5.41
C VAL A 81 7.81 0.57 -6.79
N GLU A 82 7.11 1.31 -7.62
CA GLU A 82 7.49 1.57 -9.00
C GLU A 82 7.54 3.06 -9.27
N TYR A 83 8.59 3.50 -9.95
CA TYR A 83 8.70 4.86 -10.44
C TYR A 83 7.92 5.01 -11.75
N SER A 84 7.03 6.00 -11.81
CA SER A 84 6.22 6.36 -12.98
C SER A 84 6.21 7.89 -13.11
N PRO A 85 7.08 8.46 -13.96
CA PRO A 85 7.15 9.90 -14.21
C PRO A 85 5.99 10.44 -15.05
#